data_AF-A0A950E2Z3-F1
#
_entry.id   AF-A0A950E2Z3-F1
#
_cell.length_a   1.000
_cell.length_b   1.000
_cell.length_c   1.000
_cell.angle_alpha   90.00
_cell.angle_beta   90.00
_cell.angle_gamma   90.00
#
_symmetry.space_group_name_H-M   'P 1'
#
loop_
_entity.id
_entity.type
_entity.pdbx_description
1 polymer ?
#
loop_
_entity_poly.entity_id
_entity_poly.type
_entity_poly.pdbx_seq_one_letter_code
_entity_poly.pdbx_strand_id
1 'polypeptide(L)'
;MPATKSPAGVSPARTCALRVIRRAFEEGAYADRAFAAEASVLEPRNRALAMALSYGAIQRRGTLDHVAAQLTDRPLGRLDPPVLAVIRLGLFELLYLGGAAEHAAVNESVELVKSVRPHAAGLVNAVLRRATREGPAILAGLDDRSAEHAAVLHSVPGWLASQWWDELGAQEARALLRAINEPAESALRVNTLVASAGVVAARLPIPSRPAERPTGLTHSRKDPLPEGLVLDGPFDVEG
;
A
#
# COMPACT_ATOMS: atom_id res chain seq x y z
N MET A 1 -7.66 -19.84 20.03
CA MET A 1 -8.44 -18.88 20.82
C MET A 1 -8.53 -17.61 20.01
N PRO A 2 -9.71 -16.99 19.84
CA PRO A 2 -9.79 -15.73 19.13
C PRO A 2 -8.95 -14.70 19.88
N ALA A 3 -8.07 -14.00 19.17
CA ALA A 3 -7.37 -12.85 19.72
C ALA A 3 -8.41 -11.77 20.01
N THR A 4 -8.97 -11.82 21.22
CA THR A 4 -9.88 -10.85 21.78
C THR A 4 -9.18 -9.48 21.79
N LYS A 5 -9.97 -8.41 21.61
CA LYS A 5 -9.52 -7.03 21.68
C LYS A 5 -8.48 -6.85 22.78
N SER A 6 -7.35 -6.21 22.47
CA SER A 6 -6.39 -5.77 23.48
C SER A 6 -7.09 -4.89 24.53
N PRO A 7 -6.56 -4.76 25.76
CA PRO A 7 -7.22 -4.03 26.86
C PRO A 7 -7.57 -2.55 26.58
N ALA A 8 -7.10 -1.98 25.45
CA ALA A 8 -7.47 -0.66 24.92
C ALA A 8 -8.60 -0.68 23.86
N GLY A 9 -9.22 -1.82 23.58
CA GLY A 9 -10.28 -1.95 22.58
C GLY A 9 -9.84 -1.89 21.11
N VAL A 10 -8.53 -1.72 20.85
CA VAL A 10 -7.91 -1.62 19.52
C VAL A 10 -7.86 -2.99 18.82
N SER A 11 -8.15 -2.98 17.52
CA SER A 11 -8.03 -4.15 16.65
C SER A 11 -6.60 -4.72 16.61
N PRO A 12 -6.41 -6.04 16.81
CA PRO A 12 -5.12 -6.70 16.65
C PRO A 12 -4.44 -6.41 15.30
N ALA A 13 -5.24 -6.25 14.23
CA ALA A 13 -4.73 -5.96 12.90
C ALA A 13 -4.05 -4.58 12.82
N ARG A 14 -4.64 -3.55 13.43
CA ARG A 14 -4.06 -2.19 13.45
C ARG A 14 -2.83 -2.10 14.33
N THR A 15 -2.81 -2.81 15.45
CA THR A 15 -1.62 -2.91 16.31
C THR A 15 -0.46 -3.56 15.56
N CYS A 16 -0.71 -4.66 14.86
CA CYS A 16 0.28 -5.28 13.97
C CYS A 16 0.77 -4.30 12.90
N ALA A 17 -0.16 -3.65 12.19
CA ALA A 17 0.19 -2.71 11.13
C ALA A 17 1.05 -1.54 11.61
N LEU A 18 0.72 -0.95 12.77
CA LEU A 18 1.54 0.09 13.37
C LEU A 18 2.96 -0.41 13.63
N ARG A 19 3.13 -1.59 14.22
CA ARG A 19 4.46 -2.15 14.49
C ARG A 19 5.25 -2.36 13.20
N VAL A 20 4.64 -2.92 12.16
CA VAL A 20 5.29 -3.13 10.87
C VAL A 20 5.74 -1.80 10.24
N ILE A 21 4.86 -0.78 10.23
CA ILE A 21 5.18 0.55 9.71
C ILE A 21 6.36 1.17 10.47
N ARG A 22 6.33 1.08 11.81
CA ARG A 22 7.40 1.61 12.66
C ARG A 22 8.72 0.89 12.43
N ARG A 23 8.74 -0.44 12.37
CA ARG A 23 9.95 -1.22 12.07
C ARG A 23 10.51 -0.88 10.69
N ALA A 24 9.65 -0.69 9.68
CA ALA A 24 10.08 -0.33 8.34
C ALA A 24 10.71 1.08 8.28
N PHE A 25 10.15 2.06 8.98
CA PHE A 25 10.60 3.46 8.88
C PHE A 25 11.60 3.91 9.95
N GLU A 26 11.55 3.34 11.14
CA GLU A 26 12.40 3.71 12.28
C GLU A 26 13.60 2.77 12.43
N GLU A 27 13.46 1.49 12.05
CA GLU A 27 14.48 0.45 12.28
C GLU A 27 15.13 -0.06 10.98
N GLY A 28 14.67 0.40 9.81
CA GLY A 28 15.17 -0.05 8.51
C GLY A 28 14.86 -1.51 8.17
N ALA A 29 13.85 -2.10 8.82
CA ALA A 29 13.43 -3.47 8.55
C ALA A 29 12.73 -3.57 7.19
N TYR A 30 12.97 -4.66 6.46
CA TYR A 30 12.16 -4.98 5.29
C TYR A 30 10.71 -5.25 5.70
N ALA A 31 9.76 -4.62 5.01
CA ALA A 31 8.34 -4.64 5.38
C ALA A 31 7.76 -6.05 5.42
N ASP A 32 8.17 -6.91 4.49
CA ASP A 32 7.78 -8.32 4.40
C ASP A 32 8.25 -9.14 5.60
N ARG A 33 9.50 -8.96 6.01
CA ARG A 33 10.09 -9.64 7.19
C ARG A 33 9.47 -9.14 8.48
N ALA A 34 9.26 -7.83 8.60
CA ALA A 34 8.57 -7.24 9.74
C ALA A 34 7.13 -7.77 9.84
N PHE A 35 6.41 -7.80 8.72
CA PHE A 35 5.04 -8.32 8.67
C PHE A 35 4.97 -9.81 9.03
N ALA A 36 5.84 -10.65 8.47
CA ALA A 36 5.88 -12.07 8.77
C ALA A 36 6.08 -12.34 10.28
N ALA A 37 6.95 -11.57 10.93
CA ALA A 37 7.20 -11.68 12.36
C ALA A 37 5.99 -11.24 13.21
N GLU A 38 5.47 -10.03 12.98
CA GLU A 38 4.37 -9.46 13.78
C GLU A 38 3.03 -10.16 13.55
N ALA A 39 2.76 -10.65 12.34
CA ALA A 39 1.49 -11.24 11.98
C ALA A 39 1.39 -12.75 12.26
N SER A 40 2.45 -13.38 12.76
CA SER A 40 2.54 -14.83 13.03
C SER A 40 1.47 -15.35 14.00
N VAL A 41 0.99 -14.48 14.89
CA VAL A 41 -0.03 -14.79 15.91
C VAL A 41 -1.45 -14.37 15.52
N LEU A 42 -1.64 -13.82 14.32
CA LEU A 42 -2.93 -13.31 13.87
C LEU A 42 -3.75 -14.39 13.16
N GLU A 43 -5.05 -14.43 13.47
CA GLU A 43 -6.01 -15.20 12.69
C GLU A 43 -6.12 -14.66 11.24
N PRO A 44 -6.53 -15.50 10.27
CA PRO A 44 -6.49 -15.17 8.84
C PRO A 44 -7.12 -13.82 8.47
N ARG A 45 -8.30 -13.50 9.04
CA ARG A 45 -8.99 -12.23 8.78
C ARG A 45 -8.20 -11.03 9.27
N ASN A 46 -7.67 -11.09 10.49
CA ASN A 46 -6.86 -10.02 11.06
C ASN A 46 -5.52 -9.89 10.33
N ARG A 47 -4.95 -11.02 9.88
CA ARG A 47 -3.73 -11.04 9.08
C ARG A 47 -3.93 -10.34 7.73
N ALA A 48 -5.03 -10.63 7.03
CA ALA A 48 -5.35 -9.97 5.75
C ALA A 48 -5.51 -8.45 5.92
N LEU A 49 -6.26 -8.01 6.94
CA LEU A 49 -6.42 -6.58 7.24
C LEU A 49 -5.08 -5.93 7.63
N ALA A 50 -4.29 -6.57 8.49
CA ALA A 50 -2.98 -6.07 8.89
C ALA A 50 -2.04 -5.92 7.67
N MET A 51 -2.08 -6.86 6.73
CA MET A 51 -1.28 -6.82 5.52
C MET A 51 -1.64 -5.62 4.65
N ALA A 52 -2.93 -5.46 4.36
CA ALA A 52 -3.44 -4.35 3.55
C ALA A 52 -3.09 -2.99 4.17
N LEU A 53 -3.27 -2.86 5.48
CA LEU A 53 -2.93 -1.64 6.23
C LEU A 53 -1.42 -1.36 6.24
N SER A 54 -0.59 -2.37 6.52
CA SER A 54 0.86 -2.20 6.62
C SER A 54 1.48 -1.80 5.29
N TYR A 55 1.26 -2.63 4.26
CA TYR A 55 1.86 -2.41 2.96
C TYR A 55 1.27 -1.21 2.26
N GLY A 56 -0.04 -0.99 2.39
CA GLY A 56 -0.68 0.17 1.80
C GLY A 56 -0.18 1.50 2.38
N ALA A 57 -0.06 1.59 3.71
CA ALA A 57 0.50 2.80 4.34
C ALA A 57 1.98 3.02 3.99
N ILE A 58 2.76 1.95 3.83
CA ILE A 58 4.16 2.03 3.40
C ILE A 58 4.26 2.47 1.94
N GLN A 59 3.50 1.82 1.06
CA GLN A 59 3.46 2.07 -0.38
C GLN A 59 3.01 3.51 -0.67
N ARG A 60 2.00 4.01 0.05
CA ARG A 60 1.43 5.35 -0.13
C ARG A 60 2.07 6.42 0.76
N ARG A 61 3.23 6.18 1.39
CA ARG A 61 3.87 7.13 2.33
C ARG A 61 3.97 8.55 1.78
N GLY A 62 4.44 8.74 0.55
CA GLY A 62 4.63 10.06 -0.04
C GLY A 62 3.31 10.83 -0.18
N THR A 63 2.28 10.16 -0.68
CA THR A 63 0.94 10.72 -0.79
C THR A 63 0.33 11.03 0.58
N LEU A 64 0.45 10.10 1.53
CA LEU A 64 -0.09 10.24 2.89
C LEU A 64 0.60 11.36 3.67
N ASP A 65 1.92 11.52 3.50
CA ASP A 65 2.66 12.63 4.10
C ASP A 65 2.25 13.96 3.48
N HIS A 66 2.04 14.02 2.17
CA HIS A 66 1.53 15.24 1.53
C HIS A 66 0.14 15.63 2.08
N VAL A 67 -0.77 14.66 2.21
CA VAL A 67 -2.09 14.90 2.81
C VAL A 67 -1.96 15.33 4.27
N ALA A 68 -1.16 14.62 5.08
CA ALA A 68 -0.96 14.94 6.48
C ALA A 68 -0.43 16.37 6.67
N ALA A 69 0.53 16.80 5.84
CA ALA A 69 1.11 18.14 5.91
C ALA A 69 0.09 19.27 5.67
N GLN A 70 -0.98 19.03 4.92
CA GLN A 70 -2.07 20.00 4.74
C GLN A 70 -3.08 20.02 5.90
N LEU A 71 -3.12 18.94 6.69
CA LEU A 71 -4.08 18.75 7.77
C LEU A 71 -3.50 19.09 9.15
N THR A 72 -2.20 19.39 9.25
CA THR A 72 -1.54 19.83 10.48
C THR A 72 -0.76 21.12 10.29
N ASP A 73 -0.79 22.00 11.29
CA ASP A 73 0.04 23.22 11.30
C ASP A 73 1.50 22.92 11.69
N ARG A 74 1.79 21.69 12.14
CA ARG A 74 3.14 21.30 12.56
C ARG A 74 3.87 20.63 11.40
N PRO A 75 5.12 21.03 11.08
CA PRO A 75 5.93 20.29 10.12
C PRO A 75 6.04 18.82 10.51
N LEU A 76 5.83 17.90 9.56
CA LEU A 76 5.81 16.46 9.84
C LEU A 76 7.11 15.95 10.47
N GLY A 77 8.26 16.50 10.08
CA GLY A 77 9.56 16.16 10.67
C GLY A 77 9.73 16.55 12.14
N ARG A 78 8.78 17.31 12.71
CA ARG A 78 8.73 17.64 14.15
C ARG A 78 7.70 16.79 14.91
N LEU A 79 6.95 15.93 14.23
CA LEU A 79 6.07 14.99 14.89
C LEU A 79 6.87 13.78 15.37
N ASP A 80 6.52 13.28 16.55
CA ASP A 80 7.08 12.06 17.10
C ASP A 80 6.80 10.87 16.15
N PRO A 81 7.80 10.07 15.74
CA PRO A 81 7.63 9.03 14.72
C PRO A 81 6.45 8.06 14.94
N PRO A 82 6.17 7.56 16.17
CA PRO A 82 5.01 6.72 16.41
C PRO A 82 3.67 7.44 16.16
N VAL A 83 3.60 8.75 16.41
CA VAL A 83 2.40 9.56 16.14
C VAL A 83 2.20 9.71 14.63
N LEU A 84 3.27 10.00 13.89
CA LEU A 84 3.21 10.10 12.43
C LEU A 84 2.86 8.74 11.79
N ALA A 85 3.35 7.63 12.34
CA ALA A 85 2.98 6.29 11.88
C ALA A 85 1.48 6.02 12.07
N VAL A 86 0.88 6.42 13.20
CA VAL A 86 -0.58 6.31 13.41
C VAL A 86 -1.35 7.21 12.45
N ILE A 87 -0.89 8.44 12.21
CA ILE A 87 -1.54 9.35 11.24
C ILE A 87 -1.52 8.72 9.83
N ARG A 88 -0.37 8.22 9.37
CA ARG A 88 -0.25 7.55 8.06
C ARG A 88 -1.20 6.36 7.95
N LEU A 89 -1.22 5.50 8.97
CA LEU A 89 -2.11 4.34 9.02
C LEU A 89 -3.59 4.75 8.95
N GLY A 90 -4.01 5.73 9.75
CA GLY A 90 -5.39 6.22 9.77
C GLY A 90 -5.80 6.91 8.47
N LEU A 91 -4.91 7.71 7.87
CA LEU A 91 -5.13 8.32 6.56
C LEU A 91 -5.27 7.25 5.46
N PHE A 92 -4.43 6.21 5.48
CA PHE A 92 -4.53 5.13 4.51
C PHE A 92 -5.88 4.41 4.63
N GLU A 93 -6.31 4.10 5.86
CA GLU A 93 -7.59 3.45 6.11
C GLU A 93 -8.78 4.30 5.63
N LEU A 94 -8.75 5.62 5.89
CA LEU A 94 -9.82 6.54 5.49
C LEU A 94 -9.88 6.78 3.97
N LEU A 95 -8.72 6.88 3.31
CA LEU A 95 -8.64 7.35 1.93
C LEU A 95 -8.57 6.23 0.88
N TYR A 96 -8.12 5.02 1.27
CA TYR A 96 -7.88 3.93 0.31
C TYR A 96 -8.62 2.64 0.65
N LEU A 97 -8.79 2.30 1.93
CA LEU A 97 -9.29 0.99 2.35
C LEU A 97 -10.83 0.91 2.41
N GLY A 98 -11.54 1.70 1.58
CA GLY A 98 -13.00 1.93 1.60
C GLY A 98 -13.83 0.85 2.30
N GLY A 99 -14.63 1.24 3.29
CA GLY A 99 -15.53 0.32 4.02
C GLY A 99 -15.41 0.37 5.55
N ALA A 100 -14.42 1.04 6.11
CA ALA A 100 -14.47 1.42 7.53
C ALA A 100 -15.47 2.57 7.68
N ALA A 101 -16.45 2.44 8.59
CA ALA A 101 -17.21 3.60 9.04
C ALA A 101 -16.18 4.64 9.54
N GLU A 102 -16.15 5.83 8.94
CA GLU A 102 -15.12 6.85 9.20
C GLU A 102 -14.86 7.05 10.71
N HIS A 103 -15.94 7.04 11.49
CA HIS A 103 -15.90 7.12 12.94
C HIS A 103 -15.11 5.98 13.61
N ALA A 104 -15.21 4.75 13.11
CA ALA A 104 -14.47 3.60 13.63
C ALA A 104 -12.98 3.74 13.34
N ALA A 105 -12.58 4.13 12.13
CA ALA A 105 -11.17 4.34 11.77
C ALA A 105 -10.51 5.44 12.63
N VAL A 106 -11.22 6.56 12.84
CA VAL A 106 -10.76 7.64 13.72
C VAL A 106 -10.63 7.15 15.16
N ASN A 107 -11.67 6.53 15.72
CA ASN A 107 -11.67 6.08 17.12
C ASN A 107 -10.57 5.03 17.37
N GLU A 108 -10.42 4.05 16.48
CA GLU A 108 -9.38 3.03 16.56
C GLU A 108 -7.98 3.65 16.48
N SER A 109 -7.76 4.64 15.62
CA SER A 109 -6.49 5.36 15.54
C SER A 109 -6.19 6.17 16.81
N VAL A 110 -7.21 6.74 17.45
CA VAL A 110 -7.09 7.44 18.73
C VAL A 110 -6.70 6.48 19.86
N GLU A 111 -7.36 5.32 19.95
CA GLU A 111 -6.99 4.31 20.93
C GLU A 111 -5.61 3.70 20.65
N LEU A 112 -5.26 3.54 19.37
CA LEU A 112 -3.95 3.05 18.96
C LEU A 112 -2.83 4.03 19.35
N VAL A 113 -2.99 5.33 19.11
CA VAL A 113 -1.96 6.30 19.56
C VAL A 113 -1.90 6.38 21.08
N LYS A 114 -3.02 6.20 21.81
CA LYS A 114 -2.98 6.15 23.27
C LYS A 114 -2.10 5.03 23.80
N SER A 115 -2.00 3.90 23.10
CA SER A 115 -1.14 2.78 23.50
C SER A 115 0.36 3.08 23.42
N VAL A 116 0.78 4.03 22.59
CA VAL A 116 2.20 4.37 22.37
C VAL A 116 2.57 5.76 22.88
N ARG A 117 1.67 6.73 22.74
CA ARG A 117 1.80 8.16 23.06
C ARG A 117 0.45 8.77 23.49
N PRO A 118 0.01 8.52 24.75
CA PRO A 118 -1.26 9.03 25.28
C PRO A 118 -1.52 10.52 25.03
N HIS A 119 -0.50 11.36 25.18
CA HIS A 119 -0.60 12.82 25.03
C HIS A 119 -0.90 13.27 23.59
N ALA A 120 -0.68 12.41 22.59
CA ALA A 120 -0.91 12.75 21.18
C ALA A 120 -2.33 12.41 20.69
N ALA A 121 -3.18 11.84 21.55
CA ALA A 121 -4.56 11.45 21.19
C ALA A 121 -5.38 12.60 20.60
N GLY A 122 -5.26 13.80 21.17
CA GLY A 122 -5.97 14.99 20.67
C GLY A 122 -5.52 15.40 19.27
N LEU A 123 -4.20 15.36 19.00
CA LEU A 123 -3.64 15.68 17.68
C LEU A 123 -4.12 14.68 16.63
N VAL A 124 -3.98 13.37 16.89
CA VAL A 124 -4.41 12.32 15.95
C VAL A 124 -5.90 12.43 15.65
N ASN A 125 -6.74 12.62 16.68
CA ASN A 125 -8.18 12.82 16.49
C ASN A 125 -8.48 14.04 15.62
N ALA A 126 -7.82 15.17 15.87
CA ALA A 126 -8.02 16.40 15.11
C ALA A 126 -7.63 16.22 13.63
N VAL A 127 -6.44 15.67 13.36
CA VAL A 127 -5.95 15.43 11.99
C VAL A 127 -6.88 14.49 11.24
N LEU A 128 -7.24 13.33 11.83
CA LEU A 128 -8.05 12.34 11.12
C LEU A 128 -9.51 12.79 10.95
N ARG A 129 -10.09 13.51 11.91
CA ARG A 129 -11.43 14.14 11.71
C ARG A 129 -11.41 15.22 10.64
N ARG A 130 -10.29 15.89 10.44
CA ARG A 130 -10.13 16.84 9.34
C ARG A 130 -10.00 16.09 8.01
N ALA A 131 -9.25 14.98 8.01
CA ALA A 131 -9.09 14.11 6.86
C ALA A 131 -10.42 13.56 6.32
N THR A 132 -11.40 13.24 7.16
CA THR A 132 -12.71 12.76 6.67
C THR A 132 -13.46 13.81 5.84
N ARG A 133 -13.24 15.11 6.09
CA ARG A 133 -13.90 16.20 5.35
C ARG A 133 -13.08 16.72 4.19
N GLU A 134 -11.77 16.86 4.40
CA GLU A 134 -10.87 17.56 3.46
C GLU A 134 -10.00 16.58 2.65
N GLY A 135 -9.70 15.40 3.21
CA GLY A 135 -8.80 14.42 2.62
C GLY A 135 -9.19 13.96 1.21
N PRO A 136 -10.46 13.62 0.93
CA PRO A 136 -10.89 13.26 -0.43
C PRO A 136 -10.63 14.37 -1.46
N ALA A 137 -10.87 15.63 -1.09
CA ALA A 137 -10.65 16.78 -1.97
C ALA A 137 -9.15 17.04 -2.19
N ILE A 138 -8.34 16.92 -1.13
CA ILE A 138 -6.87 17.01 -1.23
C ILE A 138 -6.34 15.93 -2.19
N LEU A 139 -6.80 14.69 -2.02
CA LEU A 139 -6.37 13.56 -2.85
C LEU A 139 -6.79 13.74 -4.31
N ALA A 140 -8.02 14.20 -4.56
CA ALA A 140 -8.53 14.47 -5.90
C ALA A 140 -7.84 15.65 -6.59
N GLY A 141 -7.23 16.56 -5.82
CA GLY A 141 -6.45 17.68 -6.33
C GLY A 141 -5.02 17.33 -6.75
N LEU A 142 -4.54 16.12 -6.45
CA LEU A 142 -3.24 15.65 -6.91
C LEU A 142 -3.29 15.34 -8.42
N ASP A 143 -2.23 15.71 -9.13
CA ASP A 143 -2.13 15.49 -10.57
C ASP A 143 -0.75 14.88 -10.94
N ASP A 144 -0.57 14.54 -12.21
CA ASP A 144 0.68 14.03 -12.78
C ASP A 144 1.20 14.93 -13.91
N ARG A 145 1.01 16.25 -13.81
CA ARG A 145 1.41 17.18 -14.89
C ARG A 145 2.92 17.34 -15.02
N SER A 146 3.65 17.08 -13.94
CA SER A 146 5.12 17.12 -13.85
C SER A 146 5.65 15.93 -13.05
N ALA A 147 6.96 15.67 -13.14
CA ALA A 147 7.62 14.63 -12.34
C ALA A 147 7.44 14.85 -10.83
N GLU A 148 7.50 16.09 -10.36
CA GLU A 148 7.28 16.44 -8.96
C GLU A 148 5.86 16.12 -8.49
N HIS A 149 4.85 16.50 -9.28
CA HIS A 149 3.45 16.23 -8.94
C HIS A 149 3.16 14.71 -8.98
N ALA A 150 3.67 14.03 -10.00
CA ALA A 150 3.52 12.59 -10.14
C ALA A 150 4.22 11.82 -9.01
N ALA A 151 5.35 12.33 -8.49
CA ALA A 151 6.03 11.74 -7.35
C ALA A 151 5.13 11.68 -6.10
N VAL A 152 4.37 12.74 -5.86
CA VAL A 152 3.40 12.82 -4.76
C VAL A 152 2.20 11.92 -5.01
N LEU A 153 1.58 12.02 -6.19
CA LEU A 153 0.39 11.24 -6.55
C LEU A 153 0.64 9.72 -6.49
N HIS A 154 1.80 9.29 -6.99
CA HIS A 154 2.19 7.88 -7.08
C HIS A 154 3.12 7.44 -5.95
N SER A 155 3.34 8.27 -4.94
CA SER A 155 4.14 7.93 -3.75
C SER A 155 5.51 7.34 -4.09
N VAL A 156 6.24 8.00 -4.99
CA VAL A 156 7.62 7.65 -5.33
C VAL A 156 8.59 8.75 -4.89
N PRO A 157 9.87 8.43 -4.67
CA PRO A 157 10.88 9.46 -4.46
C PRO A 157 10.96 10.41 -5.68
N GLY A 158 11.05 11.71 -5.42
CA GLY A 158 11.10 12.72 -6.49
C GLY A 158 12.26 12.55 -7.47
N TRP A 159 13.41 12.07 -6.98
CA TRP A 159 14.55 11.75 -7.86
C TRP A 159 14.22 10.64 -8.86
N LEU A 160 13.46 9.63 -8.44
CA LEU A 160 13.10 8.48 -9.28
C LEU A 160 12.04 8.88 -10.32
N ALA A 161 11.05 9.67 -9.90
CA ALA A 161 10.06 10.22 -10.83
C ALA A 161 10.73 11.09 -11.90
N SER A 162 11.70 11.93 -11.51
CA SER A 162 12.44 12.79 -12.43
C SER A 162 13.27 11.96 -13.41
N GLN A 163 14.01 10.96 -12.90
CA GLN A 163 14.80 10.06 -13.73
C GLN A 163 13.93 9.35 -14.79
N TRP A 164 12.78 8.78 -14.40
CA TRP A 164 11.87 8.14 -15.35
C TRP A 164 11.25 9.12 -16.34
N TRP A 165 11.00 10.36 -15.91
CA TRP A 165 10.51 11.40 -16.81
C TRP A 165 11.51 11.73 -17.90
N ASP A 166 12.78 11.84 -17.53
CA ASP A 166 13.88 12.16 -18.44
C ASP A 166 14.19 11.00 -19.39
N GLU A 167 14.15 9.76 -18.89
CA GLU A 167 14.48 8.56 -19.67
C GLU A 167 13.34 8.09 -20.57
N LEU A 168 12.09 8.09 -20.09
CA LEU A 168 10.94 7.49 -20.78
C LEU A 168 10.02 8.53 -21.44
N GLY A 169 10.18 9.80 -21.08
CA GLY A 169 9.23 10.85 -21.41
C GLY A 169 7.94 10.79 -20.58
N ALA A 170 7.19 11.89 -20.59
CA ALA A 170 6.07 12.11 -19.67
C ALA A 170 4.94 11.06 -19.77
N GLN A 171 4.65 10.53 -20.96
CA GLN A 171 3.55 9.58 -21.14
C GLN A 171 3.85 8.21 -20.54
N GLU A 172 5.03 7.67 -20.83
CA GLU A 172 5.45 6.35 -20.33
C GLU A 172 5.79 6.39 -18.84
N ALA A 173 6.44 7.48 -18.37
CA ALA A 173 6.69 7.68 -16.95
C ALA A 173 5.39 7.63 -16.13
N ARG A 174 4.32 8.30 -16.58
CA ARG A 174 2.99 8.22 -15.95
C ARG A 174 2.43 6.81 -15.93
N ALA A 175 2.56 6.07 -17.03
CA ALA A 175 2.10 4.69 -17.10
C ALA A 175 2.84 3.80 -16.09
N LEU A 176 4.17 3.96 -16.00
CA LEU A 176 5.00 3.22 -15.04
C LEU A 176 4.65 3.57 -13.59
N LEU A 177 4.55 4.87 -13.28
CA LEU A 177 4.22 5.37 -11.94
C LEU A 177 2.83 4.94 -11.44
N ARG A 178 1.86 4.81 -12.35
CA ARG A 178 0.57 4.19 -12.05
C ARG A 178 0.74 2.71 -11.75
N ALA A 179 1.41 1.97 -12.64
CA ALA A 179 1.51 0.51 -12.56
C ALA A 179 2.18 0.01 -11.27
N ILE A 180 3.20 0.70 -10.75
CA ILE A 180 3.89 0.28 -9.50
C ILE A 180 2.99 0.32 -8.25
N ASN A 181 1.85 1.01 -8.33
CA ASN A 181 0.90 1.14 -7.22
C ASN A 181 -0.33 0.24 -7.37
N GLU A 182 -0.45 -0.47 -8.49
CA GLU A 182 -1.50 -1.45 -8.68
C GLU A 182 -1.07 -2.80 -8.06
N PRO A 183 -2.03 -3.65 -7.65
CA PRO A 183 -1.73 -5.02 -7.27
C PRO A 183 -0.96 -5.73 -8.37
N ALA A 184 0.11 -6.43 -8.01
CA ALA A 184 0.87 -7.22 -8.97
C ALA A 184 0.01 -8.35 -9.53
N GLU A 185 0.14 -8.60 -10.83
CA GLU A 185 -0.49 -9.74 -11.49
C GLU A 185 0.17 -11.04 -11.04
N SER A 186 -0.63 -12.08 -10.79
CA SER A 186 -0.12 -13.43 -10.60
C SER A 186 0.26 -14.01 -11.95
N ALA A 187 1.54 -14.30 -12.17
CA ALA A 187 2.03 -14.81 -13.45
C ALA A 187 2.88 -16.07 -13.29
N LEU A 188 2.81 -16.97 -14.27
CA LEU A 188 3.59 -18.19 -14.37
C LEU A 188 4.47 -18.16 -15.63
N ARG A 189 5.67 -18.72 -15.51
CA ARG A 189 6.52 -19.03 -16.66
C ARG A 189 6.49 -20.53 -16.92
N VAL A 190 5.89 -20.92 -18.04
CA VAL A 190 5.76 -22.32 -18.45
C VAL A 190 7.10 -22.87 -18.94
N ASN A 191 7.47 -24.06 -18.47
CA ASN A 191 8.62 -24.78 -18.99
C ASN A 191 8.28 -25.39 -20.35
N THR A 192 8.68 -24.70 -21.42
CA THR A 192 8.38 -25.08 -22.81
C THR A 192 9.10 -26.34 -23.29
N LEU A 193 10.07 -26.87 -22.52
CA LEU A 193 10.67 -28.19 -22.76
C LEU A 193 9.73 -29.35 -22.36
N VAL A 194 8.69 -29.08 -21.56
CA VAL A 194 7.74 -30.08 -21.06
C VAL A 194 6.37 -29.91 -21.71
N ALA A 195 5.86 -28.68 -21.80
CA ALA A 195 4.54 -28.38 -22.37
C ALA A 195 4.46 -26.94 -22.91
N SER A 196 3.55 -26.68 -23.84
CA SER A 196 3.28 -25.31 -24.30
C SER A 196 2.39 -24.56 -23.30
N ALA A 197 2.43 -23.22 -23.32
CA ALA A 197 1.59 -22.39 -22.45
C ALA A 197 0.10 -22.66 -22.64
N GLY A 198 -0.36 -22.89 -23.88
CA GLY A 198 -1.76 -23.24 -24.15
C GLY A 198 -2.19 -24.57 -23.52
N VAL A 199 -1.31 -25.57 -23.49
CA VAL A 199 -1.59 -26.86 -22.83
C VAL A 199 -1.67 -26.70 -21.31
N VAL A 200 -0.79 -25.90 -20.72
CA VAL A 200 -0.83 -25.61 -19.29
C VAL A 200 -2.07 -24.79 -18.93
N ALA A 201 -2.38 -23.73 -19.68
CA ALA A 201 -3.55 -22.89 -19.48
C ALA A 201 -4.85 -23.70 -19.45
N ALA A 202 -5.01 -24.67 -20.36
CA ALA A 202 -6.19 -25.55 -20.41
C ALA A 202 -6.30 -26.53 -19.24
N ARG A 203 -5.21 -26.76 -18.49
CA ARG A 203 -5.17 -27.66 -17.33
C ARG A 203 -5.21 -26.93 -15.99
N LEU A 204 -5.06 -25.60 -15.98
CA LEU A 204 -5.15 -24.83 -14.75
C LEU A 204 -6.59 -24.86 -14.22
N PRO A 205 -6.79 -24.95 -12.89
CA PRO A 205 -8.11 -24.93 -12.28
C PRO A 205 -8.73 -23.52 -12.27
N ILE A 206 -8.01 -22.52 -12.77
CA ILE A 206 -8.44 -21.12 -12.84
C ILE A 206 -8.23 -20.56 -14.25
N PRO A 207 -9.02 -19.56 -14.66
CA PRO A 207 -8.79 -18.86 -15.91
C PRO A 207 -7.39 -18.23 -15.97
N SER A 208 -6.80 -18.29 -17.15
CA SER A 208 -5.51 -17.66 -17.44
C SER A 208 -5.49 -17.13 -18.87
N ARG A 209 -4.65 -16.12 -19.09
CA ARG A 209 -4.44 -15.46 -20.37
C ARG A 209 -2.94 -15.40 -20.71
N PRO A 210 -2.56 -15.29 -21.98
CA PRO A 210 -1.18 -15.00 -22.35
C PRO A 210 -0.68 -13.73 -21.65
N ALA A 211 0.59 -13.73 -21.27
CA ALA A 211 1.22 -12.52 -20.73
C ALA A 211 1.29 -11.43 -21.81
N GLU A 212 0.70 -10.29 -21.51
CA GLU A 212 0.66 -9.13 -22.39
C GLU A 212 1.54 -8.00 -21.85
N ARG A 213 1.85 -7.04 -22.72
CA ARG A 213 2.56 -5.84 -22.27
C ARG A 213 1.63 -4.95 -21.43
N PRO A 214 2.14 -4.34 -20.36
CA PRO A 214 1.42 -3.27 -19.70
C PRO A 214 1.15 -2.12 -20.67
N THR A 215 -0.09 -1.63 -20.68
CA THR A 215 -0.52 -0.51 -21.53
C THR A 215 0.32 0.74 -21.22
N GLY A 216 0.90 1.34 -22.26
CA GLY A 216 1.64 2.60 -22.14
C GLY A 216 3.13 2.47 -21.80
N LEU A 217 3.70 1.26 -21.75
CA LEU A 217 5.15 1.04 -21.63
C LEU A 217 5.72 0.51 -22.95
N THR A 218 6.37 1.37 -23.74
CA THR A 218 6.86 0.98 -25.08
C THR A 218 8.33 0.55 -25.09
N HIS A 219 9.10 0.92 -24.06
CA HIS A 219 10.49 0.49 -23.86
C HIS A 219 10.66 -0.98 -23.43
N SER A 220 9.58 -1.75 -23.27
CA SER A 220 9.64 -3.19 -22.93
C SER A 220 10.02 -4.07 -24.13
N ARG A 221 10.52 -5.28 -23.86
CA ARG A 221 10.93 -6.28 -24.87
C ARG A 221 9.85 -6.42 -25.95
N LYS A 222 10.27 -6.29 -27.22
CA LYS A 222 9.38 -6.32 -28.39
C LYS A 222 8.83 -7.71 -28.75
N ASP A 223 9.38 -8.76 -28.18
CA ASP A 223 8.91 -10.13 -28.42
C ASP A 223 7.76 -10.48 -27.47
N PRO A 224 6.76 -11.24 -27.92
CA PRO A 224 5.82 -11.89 -27.02
C PRO A 224 6.55 -12.84 -26.08
N LEU A 225 5.96 -13.11 -24.92
CA LEU A 225 6.42 -14.14 -23.98
C LEU A 225 5.56 -15.40 -24.21
N PRO A 226 5.88 -16.26 -25.19
CA PRO A 226 5.07 -17.44 -25.51
C PRO A 226 4.96 -18.43 -24.35
N GLU A 227 5.88 -18.36 -23.39
CA GLU A 227 5.88 -19.12 -22.14
C GLU A 227 5.12 -18.45 -20.99
N GLY A 228 4.68 -17.20 -21.13
CA GLY A 228 4.07 -16.41 -20.06
C GLY A 228 2.56 -16.59 -19.98
N LEU A 229 2.06 -16.89 -18.78
CA LEU A 229 0.64 -16.89 -18.46
C LEU A 229 0.38 -15.94 -17.29
N VAL A 230 -0.68 -15.14 -17.39
CA VAL A 230 -1.24 -14.35 -16.29
C VAL A 230 -2.51 -15.03 -15.81
N LEU A 231 -2.67 -15.10 -14.50
CA LEU A 231 -3.75 -15.79 -13.81
C LEU A 231 -4.82 -14.77 -13.40
N ASP A 232 -6.09 -15.08 -13.62
CA ASP A 232 -7.21 -14.18 -13.27
C ASP A 232 -7.66 -14.32 -11.81
N GLY A 233 -6.95 -15.12 -11.01
CA GLY A 233 -7.26 -15.38 -9.61
C GLY A 233 -6.07 -15.94 -8.83
N PRO A 234 -6.21 -16.06 -7.50
CA PRO A 234 -5.18 -16.68 -6.67
C PRO A 234 -4.98 -18.14 -7.08
N PHE A 235 -3.72 -18.55 -7.17
CA PHE A 235 -3.32 -19.92 -7.47
C PHE A 235 -2.26 -20.34 -6.48
N ASP A 236 -2.53 -21.40 -5.75
CA ASP A 236 -1.53 -22.04 -4.91
C ASP A 236 -0.86 -23.16 -5.70
N VAL A 237 0.46 -23.09 -5.81
CA VAL A 237 1.25 -24.11 -6.52
C VAL A 237 1.41 -25.35 -5.64
N GLU A 238 1.25 -25.22 -4.32
CA GLU A 238 1.49 -26.30 -3.36
C GLU A 238 0.24 -27.12 -2.99
N GLY A 239 -0.97 -26.62 -3.29
CA GLY A 239 -2.24 -27.32 -3.07
C GLY A 239 -2.76 -27.26 -1.64
#